data_AF-T2HPE9-F1
#
_entry.id   AF-T2HPE9-F1
#
_cell.length_a   1.000
_cell.length_b   1.000
_cell.length_c   1.000
_cell.angle_alpha   90.00
_cell.angle_beta   90.00
_cell.angle_gamma   90.00
#
_symmetry.space_group_name_H-M   'P 1'
#
loop_
_entity.id
_entity.type
_entity.pdbx_description
1 polymer ?
#
loop_
_entity_poly.entity_id
_entity_poly.type
_entity_poly.pdbx_seq_one_letter_code
_entity_poly.pdbx_strand_id
1 'polypeptide(L)' 'TISATKETHPNVPHCANINILDYSVCRAAYARLPATSRTLCAGILQGGKGICKGDSGGPLICNGEIQGIVSWG' A
#
# COMPACT_ATOMS: atom_id res chain seq x y z
N THR A 1 28.77 -13.16 -2.08
CA THR A 1 27.33 -13.40 -1.91
C THR A 1 26.73 -12.22 -1.19
N ILE A 2 25.82 -11.49 -1.85
CA ILE A 2 25.15 -10.34 -1.23
C ILE A 2 24.23 -10.91 -0.16
N SER A 3 24.61 -10.74 1.11
CA SER A 3 23.82 -11.19 2.25
C SER A 3 22.49 -10.45 2.19
N ALA A 4 21.38 -11.17 2.06
CA ALA A 4 20.06 -10.59 2.17
C ALA A 4 20.01 -9.82 3.50
N THR A 5 19.74 -8.51 3.45
CA THR A 5 19.44 -7.74 4.65
C THR A 5 18.39 -8.52 5.43
N LYS A 6 18.71 -8.90 6.67
CA LYS A 6 17.84 -9.68 7.53
C LYS A 6 16.54 -8.89 7.74
N GLU A 7 15.52 -9.18 6.94
CA GLU A 7 14.21 -8.54 7.09
C GLU A 7 13.58 -9.05 8.37
N THR A 8 13.25 -8.13 9.27
CA THR A 8 12.55 -8.43 10.50
C THR A 8 11.06 -8.20 10.29
N HIS A 9 10.31 -9.30 10.26
CA HIS A 9 8.85 -9.28 10.26
C HIS A 9 8.33 -9.44 11.70
N PRO A 10 7.23 -8.76 12.05
CA PRO A 10 6.58 -8.95 13.33
C PRO A 10 5.92 -10.33 13.42
N ASN A 11 5.88 -10.91 14.62
CA ASN A 11 5.21 -12.19 14.88
C ASN A 11 3.69 -12.06 15.02
N VAL A 12 3.17 -10.83 15.04
CA VAL A 12 1.74 -10.53 15.18
C VAL A 12 1.27 -9.68 13.99
N PRO A 13 0.03 -9.86 13.52
CA PRO A 13 -0.51 -9.01 12.47
C PRO A 13 -0.60 -7.56 12.94
N HIS A 14 -0.13 -6.63 12.10
CA HIS A 14 -0.30 -5.19 12.32
C HIS A 14 -1.38 -4.62 11.41
N CYS A 15 -2.01 -3.55 11.86
CA CYS A 15 -3.01 -2.80 11.10
C CYS A 15 -2.60 -1.33 11.04
N ALA A 16 -2.95 -0.66 9.94
CA ALA A 16 -2.76 0.78 9.78
C ALA A 16 -4.02 1.42 9.21
N ASN A 17 -4.50 2.47 9.88
CA ASN A 17 -5.60 3.28 9.37
C ASN A 17 -5.02 4.31 8.39
N ILE A 18 -5.47 4.23 7.14
CA ILE A 18 -5.06 5.06 6.01
C ILE A 18 -6.29 5.44 5.19
N ASN A 19 -6.16 6.43 4.31
CA ASN A 19 -7.26 6.91 3.48
C ASN A 19 -7.09 6.45 2.04
N ILE A 20 -8.17 6.12 1.35
CA ILE A 20 -8.16 6.01 -0.11
C ILE A 20 -7.91 7.41 -0.68
N LEU A 21 -7.00 7.50 -1.64
CA LEU A 21 -6.62 8.74 -2.30
C LEU A 21 -7.23 8.78 -3.71
N ASP A 22 -7.54 9.99 -4.17
CA ASP A 22 -7.96 10.20 -5.56
C ASP A 22 -6.91 9.68 -6.54
N TYR A 23 -7.37 9.06 -7.63
CA TYR A 23 -6.46 8.50 -8.63
C TYR A 23 -5.58 9.56 -9.31
N SER A 24 -6.02 10.81 -9.37
CA SER A 24 -5.21 11.93 -9.84
C SER A 24 -3.97 12.15 -8.96
N VAL A 25 -4.13 12.02 -7.64
CA VAL A 25 -3.04 12.12 -6.66
C VAL A 25 -2.07 10.95 -6.82
N CYS A 26 -2.58 9.73 -7.04
CA CYS A 26 -1.76 8.57 -7.38
C CYS A 26 -0.87 8.83 -8.60
N ARG A 27 -1.46 9.33 -9.69
CA ARG A 27 -0.75 9.57 -10.95
C ARG A 27 0.30 10.68 -10.82
N ALA A 28 0.03 11.69 -9.99
CA ALA A 28 1.01 12.73 -9.68
C ALA A 28 2.22 12.17 -8.93
N ALA A 29 2.02 11.21 -8.01
CA ALA A 29 3.10 10.54 -7.29
C ALA A 29 3.82 9.47 -8.12
N TYR A 30 3.11 8.76 -8.99
CA TYR A 30 3.61 7.64 -9.77
C TYR A 30 3.33 7.83 -11.26
N ALA A 31 4.23 8.53 -11.96
CA ALA A 31 4.09 8.86 -13.39
C ALA A 31 3.92 7.65 -14.33
N ARG A 32 4.33 6.45 -13.90
CA ARG A 32 4.15 5.20 -14.64
C ARG A 32 2.70 4.70 -14.71
N LEU A 33 1.82 5.25 -13.87
CA LEU A 33 0.42 4.86 -13.88
C LEU A 33 -0.27 5.39 -15.15
N PRO A 34 -1.04 4.54 -15.85
CA PRO A 34 -1.76 4.94 -17.06
C PRO A 34 -2.84 6.00 -16.77
N ALA A 35 -3.42 6.59 -17.81
CA ALA A 35 -4.48 7.58 -17.64
C ALA A 35 -5.72 7.02 -16.93
N THR A 36 -5.99 5.72 -17.11
CA THR A 36 -7.06 4.97 -16.47
C THR A 36 -6.51 3.63 -15.98
N SER A 37 -6.91 3.20 -14.77
CA SER A 37 -6.52 1.92 -14.18
C SER A 37 -7.58 1.44 -13.19
N ARG A 38 -7.52 0.15 -12.84
CA ARG A 38 -8.21 -0.42 -11.68
C ARG A 38 -7.36 -0.37 -10.40
N THR A 39 -6.23 0.34 -10.44
CA THR A 39 -5.37 0.60 -9.28
C THR A 39 -5.95 1.73 -8.44
N LEU A 40 -6.10 1.48 -7.15
CA LEU A 40 -6.32 2.51 -6.14
C LEU A 40 -5.03 2.76 -5.36
N CYS A 41 -4.86 3.96 -4.81
CA CYS A 41 -3.85 4.19 -3.77
C CYS A 41 -4.54 4.46 -2.45
N ALA A 42 -3.89 4.03 -1.39
CA ALA A 42 -4.28 4.38 -0.05
C ALA A 42 -3.04 4.77 0.77
N GLY A 43 -3.17 5.77 1.63
CA GLY A 43 -2.07 6.26 2.44
C GLY A 43 -2.38 7.55 3.19
N ILE A 44 -1.31 8.16 3.70
CA ILE A 44 -1.31 9.49 4.32
C ILE A 44 -0.27 10.31 3.57
N LEU A 45 -0.64 11.48 3.02
CA LEU A 45 0.25 12.28 2.17
C LEU A 45 1.50 12.76 2.90
N GLN A 46 1.41 12.99 4.21
CA GLN A 46 2.53 13.35 5.08
C GLN A 46 3.48 12.15 5.35
N GLY A 47 3.11 10.94 4.95
CA GLY A 47 3.87 9.71 5.20
C GLY A 47 3.70 9.17 6.63
N GLY A 48 4.65 8.33 7.04
CA GLY A 48 4.72 7.74 8.39
C GLY A 48 3.89 6.46 8.60
N LYS A 49 2.89 6.20 7.75
CA LYS A 49 2.15 4.92 7.74
C LYS A 49 1.92 4.47 6.30
N GLY A 50 2.12 3.19 6.06
CA GLY A 50 1.94 2.59 4.74
C GLY A 50 2.22 1.09 4.80
N ILE A 51 2.16 0.47 3.63
CA ILE A 51 2.54 -0.92 3.43
C ILE A 51 4.07 -1.06 3.38
N CYS A 52 4.57 -2.25 3.64
CA CYS A 52 5.97 -2.62 3.51
C CYS A 52 6.12 -4.01 2.88
N LYS A 53 7.35 -4.52 2.83
CA LYS A 53 7.63 -5.88 2.38
C LYS A 53 6.97 -6.91 3.28
N GLY A 54 6.29 -7.88 2.66
CA GLY A 54 5.50 -8.90 3.33
C GLY A 54 4.01 -8.58 3.42
N ASP A 55 3.60 -7.32 3.16
CA ASP A 55 2.18 -6.95 3.20
C ASP A 55 1.43 -7.25 1.89
N SER A 56 2.15 -7.54 0.79
CA SER A 56 1.57 -7.87 -0.51
C SER A 56 0.57 -9.03 -0.40
N GLY A 57 -0.62 -8.86 -0.97
CA GLY A 57 -1.74 -9.80 -0.82
C GLY A 57 -2.67 -9.50 0.36
N GLY A 58 -2.27 -8.63 1.29
CA GLY A 58 -3.11 -8.19 2.40
C GLY A 58 -4.32 -7.35 1.95
N PRO A 59 -5.43 -7.36 2.72
CA PRO A 59 -6.65 -6.65 2.33
C PRO A 59 -6.63 -5.17 2.75
N LEU A 60 -7.12 -4.29 1.87
CA LEU A 60 -7.59 -2.97 2.26
C LEU A 60 -9.09 -3.05 2.55
N ILE A 61 -9.48 -2.79 3.79
CA ILE A 61 -10.87 -2.90 4.25
C ILE A 61 -11.41 -1.51 4.56
N CYS A 62 -12.58 -1.19 4.00
CA CYS A 62 -13.34 0.01 4.34
C CYS A 62 -14.78 -0.39 4.67
N ASN A 63 -15.30 0.04 5.82
CA ASN A 63 -16.66 -0.25 6.25
C ASN A 63 -17.02 -1.76 6.25
N GLY A 64 -16.06 -2.63 6.58
CA GLY A 64 -16.25 -4.08 6.61
C GLY A 64 -16.14 -4.79 5.26
N GLU A 65 -15.90 -4.05 4.16
CA GLU A 65 -15.77 -4.60 2.81
C GLU A 65 -14.35 -4.46 2.26
N ILE A 66 -13.92 -5.44 1.47
CA ILE A 66 -12.62 -5.42 0.80
C ILE A 66 -12.70 -4.48 -0.41
N GLN A 67 -11.94 -3.40 -0.37
CA GLN A 67 -11.84 -2.43 -1.47
C GLN A 67 -10.65 -2.71 -2.38
N GLY A 68 -9.62 -3.38 -1.86
CA GLY A 68 -8.40 -3.66 -2.62
C GLY A 68 -7.48 -4.65 -1.95
N ILE A 69 -6.43 -5.00 -2.69
CA ILE A 69 -5.38 -5.91 -2.28
C ILE A 69 -4.05 -5.18 -2.38
N VAL A 70 -3.22 -5.24 -1.34
CA VAL A 70 -1.88 -4.64 -1.34
C VAL A 70 -1.05 -5.23 -2.48
N SER A 71 -0.51 -4.36 -3.32
CA SER A 71 0.26 -4.76 -4.51
C SER A 71 1.71 -4.29 -4.41
N TRP A 72 1.93 -2.97 -4.44
CA TRP A 72 3.25 -2.33 -4.39
C TRP A 72 3.11 -0.89 -3.87
N GLY A 73 4.22 -0.28 -3.47
CA GLY A 73 4.29 1.08 -2.97
C GLY A 73 5.72 1.54 -2.79
#